data_AF-A0A2D7H1C8-F1
#
_entry.id   AF-A0A2D7H1C8-F1
#
_cell.length_a   1.000
_cell.length_b   1.000
_cell.length_c   1.000
_cell.angle_alpha   90.00
_cell.angle_beta   90.00
_cell.angle_gamma   90.00
#
_symmetry.space_group_name_H-M   'P 1'
#
loop_
_entity.id
_entity.type
_entity.pdbx_description
1 polymer ?
#
loop_
_entity_poly.entity_id
_entity_poly.type
_entity_poly.pdbx_seq_one_letter_code
_entity_poly.pdbx_strand_id
1 'polypeptide(L)'
;MADNGKIRLETAVDGRETHGEALEALLQDVRQWSKPFGTNGTEMDRESLMSAPAQFRGNLIRWSGKLELTREASPWIDVQEWFVRMEDGQLVILIVAGSCKAHKGEQVSGIARFYKTVSLEGRDAQIRVYPTFVTTALAIATTSTGPNVPAFYFLLPVLFVVSLIVYICARLMQPKKQTRRSVHIQTDDVVDAMENYASDLPDNASQALAQMYEQVEDET
;
A
#
# COMPACT_ATOMS: atom_id res chain seq x y z
N MET A 1 -11.61 15.53 -40.17
CA MET A 1 -11.70 14.13 -40.65
C MET A 1 -10.35 13.81 -41.25
N ALA A 2 -9.49 13.13 -40.50
CA ALA A 2 -8.20 12.69 -41.02
C ALA A 2 -8.49 11.62 -42.07
N ASP A 3 -7.96 11.84 -43.27
CA ASP A 3 -7.94 10.86 -44.35
C ASP A 3 -7.33 9.57 -43.80
N ASN A 4 -8.09 8.49 -43.83
CA ASN A 4 -7.69 7.18 -43.35
C ASN A 4 -6.60 6.66 -44.30
N GLY A 5 -5.38 7.15 -44.13
CA GLY A 5 -4.19 6.55 -44.71
C GLY A 5 -4.27 5.07 -44.41
N LYS A 6 -4.52 4.27 -45.44
CA LYS A 6 -4.89 2.85 -45.33
C LYS A 6 -3.76 2.15 -44.60
N ILE A 7 -3.89 2.00 -43.27
CA ILE A 7 -2.88 1.35 -42.45
C ILE A 7 -2.74 -0.06 -43.03
N ARG A 8 -1.52 -0.43 -43.41
CA ARG A 8 -1.22 -1.71 -44.04
C ARG A 8 -1.33 -2.84 -43.02
N LEU A 9 -2.55 -3.26 -42.72
CA LEU A 9 -2.88 -4.32 -41.76
C LEU A 9 -3.13 -5.68 -42.42
N GLU A 10 -3.04 -5.74 -43.75
CA GLU A 10 -3.24 -6.96 -44.55
C GLU A 10 -2.17 -8.02 -44.25
N THR A 11 -0.98 -7.62 -43.79
CA THR A 11 0.12 -8.51 -43.41
C THR A 11 0.01 -9.03 -41.97
N ALA A 12 -0.96 -8.54 -41.18
CA ALA A 12 -1.18 -9.05 -39.83
C ALA A 12 -1.76 -10.47 -39.89
N VAL A 13 -1.17 -11.40 -39.13
CA VAL A 13 -1.64 -12.78 -39.02
C VAL A 13 -1.87 -13.11 -37.55
N ASP A 14 -3.07 -13.59 -37.25
CA ASP A 14 -3.49 -14.07 -35.93
C ASP A 14 -2.69 -15.31 -35.51
N GLY A 15 -2.57 -15.54 -34.20
CA GLY A 15 -1.86 -16.70 -33.67
C GLY A 15 -0.56 -16.29 -32.99
N ARG A 16 0.59 -16.81 -33.40
CA ARG A 16 1.85 -16.56 -32.69
C ARG A 16 2.20 -15.07 -32.72
N GLU A 17 2.85 -14.62 -31.65
CA GLU A 17 3.39 -13.27 -31.59
C GLU A 17 4.41 -13.08 -32.72
N THR A 18 4.11 -12.13 -33.61
CA THR A 18 4.98 -11.74 -34.71
C THR A 18 5.02 -10.24 -34.74
N HIS A 19 6.21 -9.73 -34.49
CA HIS A 19 6.56 -8.33 -34.61
C HIS A 19 6.81 -8.04 -36.08
N GLY A 20 5.89 -7.34 -36.74
CA GLY A 20 5.94 -7.14 -38.20
C GLY A 20 5.45 -5.77 -38.65
N GLU A 21 5.49 -5.54 -39.97
CA GLU A 21 5.19 -4.25 -40.61
C GLU A 21 3.84 -3.65 -40.19
N ALA A 22 2.81 -4.50 -40.00
CA ALA A 22 1.49 -4.05 -39.57
C ALA A 22 1.51 -3.41 -38.16
N LEU A 23 2.31 -3.95 -37.23
CA LEU A 23 2.45 -3.37 -35.89
C LEU A 23 3.24 -2.06 -35.94
N GLU A 24 4.29 -1.99 -36.75
CA GLU A 24 5.04 -0.75 -36.96
C GLU A 24 4.15 0.36 -37.53
N ALA A 25 3.31 0.04 -38.52
CA ALA A 25 2.36 0.99 -39.09
C ALA A 25 1.35 1.50 -38.05
N LEU A 26 0.85 0.61 -37.16
CA LEU A 26 -0.02 1.02 -36.05
C LEU A 26 0.72 1.89 -35.04
N LEU A 27 1.96 1.55 -34.68
CA LEU A 27 2.77 2.35 -33.77
C LEU A 27 3.03 3.75 -34.34
N GLN A 28 3.28 3.86 -35.65
CA GLN A 28 3.44 5.14 -36.32
C GLN A 28 2.14 5.95 -36.30
N ASP A 29 0.99 5.33 -36.54
CA ASP A 29 -0.32 5.99 -36.45
C ASP A 29 -0.60 6.50 -35.02
N VAL A 30 -0.49 5.64 -34.00
CA VAL A 30 -0.83 6.04 -32.62
C VAL A 30 0.13 7.07 -32.04
N ARG A 31 1.37 7.16 -32.57
CA ARG A 31 2.33 8.21 -32.18
C ARG A 31 1.93 9.59 -32.70
N GLN A 32 1.16 9.67 -33.78
CA GLN A 32 0.66 10.94 -34.34
C GLN A 32 -0.55 11.47 -33.59
N TRP A 33 -1.07 10.72 -32.62
CA TRP A 33 -2.25 11.10 -31.86
C TRP A 33 -1.95 12.30 -30.94
N SER A 34 -2.61 13.44 -31.16
CA SER A 34 -2.53 14.65 -30.35
C SER A 34 -3.71 14.81 -29.39
N LYS A 35 -3.47 15.28 -28.15
CA LYS A 35 -4.54 15.58 -27.18
C LYS A 35 -5.36 16.82 -27.61
N PRO A 36 -6.67 16.88 -27.28
CA PRO A 36 -7.47 15.85 -26.61
C PRO A 36 -7.95 14.78 -27.60
N PHE A 37 -7.61 13.51 -27.33
CA PHE A 37 -8.17 12.42 -28.14
C PHE A 37 -9.62 12.19 -27.73
N GLY A 38 -10.52 12.26 -28.71
CA GLY A 38 -11.95 12.10 -28.49
C GLY A 38 -12.30 10.73 -27.90
N THR A 39 -13.41 10.67 -27.18
CA THR A 39 -13.96 9.43 -26.60
C THR A 39 -14.66 8.53 -27.63
N ASN A 40 -14.54 8.85 -28.93
CA ASN A 40 -15.28 8.25 -30.05
C ASN A 40 -14.73 6.89 -30.50
N GLY A 41 -14.50 5.98 -29.56
CA GLY A 41 -14.24 4.56 -29.85
C GLY A 41 -15.52 3.74 -29.73
N THR A 42 -15.61 2.66 -30.50
CA THR A 42 -16.68 1.66 -30.35
C THR A 42 -16.41 0.82 -29.11
N GLU A 43 -17.46 0.42 -28.40
CA GLU A 43 -17.30 -0.57 -27.32
C GLU A 43 -16.86 -1.91 -27.90
N MET A 44 -16.08 -2.64 -27.11
CA MET A 44 -15.51 -3.91 -27.53
C MET A 44 -16.58 -4.99 -27.53
N ASP A 45 -17.14 -5.31 -28.70
CA ASP A 45 -17.88 -6.56 -28.89
C ASP A 45 -16.90 -7.72 -29.07
N ARG A 46 -16.61 -8.37 -27.95
CA ARG A 46 -15.59 -9.41 -27.84
C ARG A 46 -15.93 -10.66 -28.64
N GLU A 47 -17.18 -11.10 -28.63
CA GLU A 47 -17.57 -12.34 -29.31
C GLU A 47 -17.39 -12.19 -30.83
N SER A 48 -17.83 -11.06 -31.37
CA SER A 48 -17.61 -10.69 -32.77
C SER A 48 -16.12 -10.54 -33.11
N LEU A 49 -15.35 -9.87 -32.23
CA LEU A 49 -13.92 -9.68 -32.41
C LEU A 49 -13.15 -11.01 -32.44
N MET A 50 -13.50 -11.95 -31.57
CA MET A 50 -12.81 -13.25 -31.48
C MET A 50 -13.24 -14.23 -32.59
N SER A 51 -14.47 -14.12 -33.10
CA SER A 51 -14.95 -14.97 -34.20
C SER A 51 -14.42 -14.52 -35.57
N ALA A 52 -14.24 -13.21 -35.77
CA ALA A 52 -13.79 -12.65 -37.05
C ALA A 52 -12.75 -11.51 -36.88
N PRO A 53 -11.59 -11.76 -36.22
CA PRO A 53 -10.64 -10.72 -35.84
C PRO A 53 -10.13 -9.88 -37.02
N ALA A 54 -9.94 -10.51 -38.18
CA ALA A 54 -9.49 -9.82 -39.39
C ALA A 54 -10.37 -8.61 -39.78
N GLN A 55 -11.68 -8.65 -39.50
CA GLN A 55 -12.62 -7.58 -39.85
C GLN A 55 -12.51 -6.36 -38.92
N PHE A 56 -11.93 -6.54 -37.73
CA PHE A 56 -11.82 -5.49 -36.72
C PHE A 56 -10.46 -4.78 -36.74
N ARG A 57 -9.50 -5.24 -37.54
CA ARG A 57 -8.13 -4.72 -37.52
C ARG A 57 -8.11 -3.22 -37.85
N GLY A 58 -7.47 -2.44 -37.00
CA GLY A 58 -7.37 -1.00 -37.10
C GLY A 58 -8.55 -0.23 -36.50
N ASN A 59 -9.66 -0.90 -36.16
CA ASN A 59 -10.81 -0.25 -35.56
C ASN A 59 -10.44 0.36 -34.20
N LEU A 60 -10.96 1.55 -33.93
CA LEU A 60 -10.81 2.23 -32.65
C LEU A 60 -11.79 1.63 -31.64
N ILE A 61 -11.24 0.97 -30.63
CA ILE A 61 -11.99 0.27 -29.59
C ILE A 61 -11.72 0.92 -28.24
N ARG A 62 -12.79 1.16 -27.48
CA ARG A 62 -12.71 1.59 -26.09
C ARG A 62 -12.46 0.39 -25.19
N TRP A 63 -11.57 0.57 -24.22
CA TRP A 63 -11.19 -0.46 -23.26
C TRP A 63 -11.07 0.11 -21.85
N SER A 64 -11.32 -0.73 -20.85
CA SER A 64 -11.19 -0.41 -19.42
C SER A 64 -10.87 -1.69 -18.67
N GLY A 65 -9.87 -1.64 -17.79
CA GLY A 65 -9.50 -2.79 -16.97
C GLY A 65 -8.41 -2.46 -15.96
N LYS A 66 -7.99 -3.48 -15.23
CA LYS A 66 -6.94 -3.41 -14.21
C LYS A 66 -5.61 -3.87 -14.79
N LEU A 67 -4.57 -3.05 -14.65
CA LEU A 67 -3.23 -3.41 -15.13
C LEU A 67 -2.63 -4.54 -14.27
N GLU A 68 -2.27 -5.66 -14.87
CA GLU A 68 -1.70 -6.81 -14.14
C GLU A 68 -0.18 -6.93 -14.28
N LEU A 69 0.33 -6.62 -15.46
CA LEU A 69 1.73 -6.77 -15.81
C LEU A 69 2.12 -5.77 -16.89
N THR A 70 3.32 -5.26 -16.79
CA THR A 70 3.96 -4.42 -17.81
C THR A 70 5.31 -5.03 -18.16
N ARG A 71 5.65 -5.03 -19.45
CA ARG A 71 6.93 -5.46 -19.99
C ARG A 71 7.40 -4.45 -21.02
N GLU A 72 8.69 -4.42 -21.29
CA GLU A 72 9.23 -3.71 -22.44
C GLU A 72 8.98 -4.53 -23.71
N ALA A 73 8.45 -3.91 -24.75
CA ALA A 73 8.22 -4.56 -26.03
C ALA A 73 9.50 -4.47 -26.86
N SER A 74 10.43 -5.41 -26.66
CA SER A 74 11.61 -5.55 -27.54
C SER A 74 11.15 -5.96 -28.94
N PRO A 75 11.72 -5.39 -30.04
CA PRO A 75 12.89 -4.53 -30.11
C PRO A 75 12.59 -3.01 -30.11
N TRP A 76 11.36 -2.58 -29.82
CA TRP A 76 10.99 -1.18 -29.97
C TRP A 76 11.37 -0.33 -28.76
N ILE A 77 12.00 0.81 -29.05
CA ILE A 77 12.32 1.83 -28.06
C ILE A 77 11.02 2.56 -27.67
N ASP A 78 10.85 2.80 -26.37
CA ASP A 78 9.69 3.48 -25.78
C ASP A 78 8.35 2.82 -26.13
N VAL A 79 8.32 1.49 -26.21
CA VAL A 79 7.09 0.73 -26.35
C VAL A 79 7.00 -0.29 -25.23
N GLN A 80 5.83 -0.35 -24.58
CA GLN A 80 5.56 -1.27 -23.50
C GLN A 80 4.43 -2.23 -23.89
N GLU A 81 4.54 -3.47 -23.44
CA GLU A 81 3.46 -4.45 -23.51
C GLU A 81 2.77 -4.53 -22.14
N TRP A 82 1.47 -4.30 -22.13
CA TRP A 82 0.64 -4.29 -20.93
C TRP A 82 -0.37 -5.43 -20.98
N PHE A 83 -0.50 -6.16 -19.88
CA PHE A 83 -1.53 -7.16 -19.70
C PHE A 83 -2.61 -6.56 -18.80
N VAL A 84 -3.78 -6.32 -19.36
CA VAL A 84 -4.89 -5.65 -18.67
C VAL A 84 -6.03 -6.64 -18.50
N ARG A 85 -6.48 -6.82 -17.25
CA ARG A 85 -7.66 -7.63 -16.94
C ARG A 85 -8.91 -6.76 -17.00
N MET A 86 -9.77 -7.05 -17.95
CA MET A 86 -11.06 -6.40 -18.13
C MET A 86 -12.02 -6.76 -17.00
N GLU A 87 -13.15 -6.04 -16.92
CA GLU A 87 -14.16 -6.26 -15.87
C GLU A 87 -14.80 -7.66 -15.91
N ASP A 88 -14.90 -8.26 -17.10
CA ASP A 88 -15.37 -9.64 -17.31
C ASP A 88 -14.33 -10.70 -16.91
N GLY A 89 -13.19 -10.29 -16.38
CA GLY A 89 -12.08 -11.14 -15.94
C GLY A 89 -11.15 -11.57 -17.06
N GLN A 90 -11.39 -11.17 -18.32
CA GLN A 90 -10.54 -11.55 -19.43
C GLN A 90 -9.31 -10.68 -19.54
N LEU A 91 -8.22 -11.27 -20.03
CA LEU A 91 -6.96 -10.57 -20.23
C LEU A 91 -6.88 -10.08 -21.67
N VAL A 92 -6.44 -8.84 -21.85
CA VAL A 92 -6.11 -8.27 -23.16
C VAL A 92 -4.67 -7.77 -23.14
N ILE A 93 -4.04 -7.75 -24.31
CA ILE A 93 -2.68 -7.24 -24.47
C ILE A 93 -2.77 -5.85 -25.08
N LEU A 94 -2.10 -4.87 -24.47
CA LEU A 94 -1.98 -3.52 -24.98
C LEU A 94 -0.53 -3.20 -25.26
N ILE A 95 -0.23 -2.88 -26.51
CA ILE A 95 1.05 -2.32 -26.93
C ILE A 95 0.94 -0.80 -26.83
N VAL A 96 1.68 -0.21 -25.89
CA VAL A 96 1.61 1.20 -25.53
C VAL A 96 2.84 1.91 -26.05
N ALA A 97 2.65 2.86 -26.96
CA ALA A 97 3.69 3.73 -27.45
C ALA A 97 3.90 4.92 -26.49
N GLY A 98 5.14 5.17 -26.10
CA GLY A 98 5.54 6.22 -25.17
C GLY A 98 5.61 5.74 -23.72
N SER A 99 6.23 6.55 -22.87
CA SER A 99 6.38 6.25 -21.45
C SER A 99 5.10 6.62 -20.67
N CYS A 100 4.51 5.64 -20.00
CA CYS A 100 3.40 5.85 -19.08
C CYS A 100 3.75 5.27 -17.71
N LYS A 101 3.44 6.02 -16.65
CA LYS A 101 3.70 5.61 -15.25
C LYS A 101 2.44 4.99 -14.63
N ALA A 102 1.92 3.93 -15.24
CA ALA A 102 0.88 3.14 -14.61
C ALA A 102 1.50 2.04 -13.74
N HIS A 103 0.90 1.78 -12.59
CA HIS A 103 1.36 0.75 -11.68
C HIS A 103 0.46 -0.49 -11.75
N LYS A 104 1.05 -1.65 -11.44
CA LYS A 104 0.29 -2.89 -11.30
C LYS A 104 -0.84 -2.69 -10.29
N GLY A 105 -2.04 -3.07 -10.70
CA GLY A 105 -3.27 -2.99 -9.93
C GLY A 105 -4.07 -1.70 -10.14
N GLU A 106 -3.55 -0.72 -10.87
CA GLU A 106 -4.30 0.50 -11.21
C GLU A 106 -5.41 0.21 -12.23
N GLN A 107 -6.52 0.92 -12.07
CA GLN A 107 -7.57 0.97 -13.08
C GLN A 107 -7.13 1.89 -14.23
N VAL A 108 -7.08 1.32 -15.42
CA VAL A 108 -6.66 1.98 -16.65
C VAL A 108 -7.78 1.89 -17.68
N SER A 109 -7.95 2.94 -18.45
CA SER A 109 -8.95 2.98 -19.52
C SER A 109 -8.48 3.87 -20.65
N GLY A 110 -9.06 3.69 -21.82
CA GLY A 110 -8.73 4.52 -22.97
C GLY A 110 -9.33 3.98 -24.25
N ILE A 111 -8.70 4.39 -25.34
CA ILE A 111 -8.97 3.91 -26.69
C ILE A 111 -7.71 3.26 -27.23
N ALA A 112 -7.88 2.30 -28.13
CA ALA A 112 -6.78 1.65 -28.80
C ALA A 112 -7.24 1.14 -30.17
N ARG A 113 -6.29 0.96 -31.10
CA ARG A 113 -6.58 0.24 -32.34
C ARG A 113 -6.47 -1.25 -32.11
N PHE A 114 -7.47 -2.01 -32.53
CA PHE A 114 -7.33 -3.46 -32.55
C PHE A 114 -6.26 -3.88 -33.56
N TYR A 115 -5.35 -4.76 -33.17
CA TYR A 115 -4.27 -5.22 -34.03
C TYR A 115 -4.54 -6.64 -34.54
N LYS A 116 -4.50 -7.61 -33.64
CA LYS A 116 -4.71 -9.04 -33.93
C LYS A 116 -4.99 -9.80 -32.65
N THR A 117 -5.25 -11.08 -32.77
CA THR A 117 -5.24 -12.02 -31.65
C THR A 117 -3.89 -12.71 -31.54
N VAL A 118 -3.39 -12.84 -30.31
CA VAL A 118 -2.12 -13.52 -30.00
C VAL A 118 -2.39 -14.76 -29.16
N SER A 119 -1.82 -15.88 -29.58
CA SER A 119 -1.83 -17.14 -28.86
C SER A 119 -0.58 -17.25 -27.99
N LEU A 120 -0.75 -17.36 -26.68
CA LEU A 120 0.34 -17.58 -25.73
C LEU A 120 0.11 -18.88 -24.97
N GLU A 121 1.18 -19.65 -24.80
CA GLU A 121 1.19 -20.85 -23.97
C GLU A 121 1.37 -20.46 -22.50
N GLY A 122 0.43 -20.88 -21.66
CA GLY A 122 0.51 -20.70 -20.21
C GLY A 122 1.52 -21.64 -19.55
N ARG A 123 1.79 -21.43 -18.25
CA ARG A 123 2.61 -22.35 -17.44
C ARG A 123 2.02 -23.75 -17.32
N ASP A 124 0.72 -23.86 -17.55
CA ASP A 124 -0.06 -25.09 -17.57
C ASP A 124 -0.11 -25.75 -18.96
N ALA A 125 0.75 -25.32 -19.88
CA ALA A 125 0.79 -25.77 -21.28
C ALA A 125 -0.52 -25.54 -22.06
N GLN A 126 -1.46 -24.75 -21.51
CA GLN A 126 -2.67 -24.39 -22.22
C GLN A 126 -2.41 -23.17 -23.11
N ILE A 127 -2.73 -23.33 -24.39
CA ILE A 127 -2.73 -22.22 -25.35
C ILE A 127 -3.97 -21.37 -25.10
N ARG A 128 -3.75 -20.08 -24.81
CA ARG A 128 -4.81 -19.08 -24.64
C ARG A 128 -4.67 -18.00 -25.70
N VAL A 129 -5.79 -17.52 -26.19
CA VAL A 129 -5.86 -16.49 -27.23
C VAL A 129 -6.28 -15.17 -26.58
N TYR A 130 -5.48 -14.13 -26.79
CA TYR A 130 -5.70 -12.81 -26.24
C TYR A 130 -5.85 -11.78 -27.36
N PRO A 131 -6.86 -10.90 -27.31
CA PRO A 131 -6.94 -9.79 -28.24
C PRO A 131 -5.84 -8.77 -27.89
N THR A 132 -5.17 -8.30 -28.92
CA THR A 132 -4.05 -7.35 -28.82
C THR A 132 -4.43 -6.02 -29.45
N PHE A 133 -4.14 -4.95 -28.73
CA PHE A 133 -4.45 -3.58 -29.11
C PHE A 133 -3.19 -2.73 -29.13
N VAL A 134 -3.20 -1.64 -29.90
CA VAL A 134 -2.10 -0.68 -29.97
C VAL A 134 -2.63 0.70 -29.59
N THR A 135 -1.96 1.38 -28.68
CA THR A 135 -2.34 2.71 -28.19
C THR A 135 -1.12 3.56 -27.88
N THR A 136 -1.33 4.83 -27.54
CA THR A 136 -0.31 5.74 -27.04
C THR A 136 -0.55 6.03 -25.56
N ALA A 137 0.52 6.24 -24.80
CA ALA A 137 0.49 6.67 -23.41
C ALA A 137 -0.41 7.91 -23.19
N LEU A 138 -0.54 8.78 -24.20
CA LEU A 138 -1.38 9.97 -24.16
C LEU A 138 -2.89 9.67 -24.13
N ALA A 139 -3.30 8.52 -24.68
CA ALA A 139 -4.70 8.10 -24.77
C ALA A 139 -5.14 7.22 -23.58
N ILE A 140 -4.24 6.99 -22.62
CA ILE A 140 -4.51 6.20 -21.42
C ILE A 140 -4.89 7.15 -20.28
N ALA A 141 -6.09 6.96 -19.75
CA ALA A 141 -6.50 7.54 -18.49
C ALA A 141 -6.21 6.53 -17.37
N THR A 142 -5.32 6.91 -16.46
CA THR A 142 -5.09 6.19 -15.20
C THR A 142 -6.01 6.78 -14.15
N THR A 143 -6.92 5.97 -13.62
CA THR A 143 -7.62 6.36 -12.39
C THR A 143 -6.79 5.82 -11.27
N SER A 144 -6.00 6.67 -10.60
CA SER A 144 -5.25 6.26 -9.43
C SER A 144 -6.24 5.86 -8.35
N THR A 145 -6.56 4.57 -8.30
CA THR A 145 -7.08 3.91 -7.11
C THR A 145 -5.91 3.72 -6.16
N GLY A 146 -5.16 4.80 -5.89
CA GLY A 146 -4.42 4.88 -4.65
C GLY A 146 -5.43 4.63 -3.53
N PRO A 147 -5.02 4.07 -2.38
CA PRO A 147 -5.89 4.14 -1.23
C PRO A 147 -6.20 5.62 -1.06
N ASN A 148 -7.44 6.01 -1.34
CA ASN A 148 -7.99 7.27 -0.87
C ASN A 148 -8.00 7.07 0.63
N VAL A 149 -6.85 7.23 1.27
CA VAL A 149 -6.75 7.36 2.70
C VAL A 149 -7.32 8.76 2.90
N PRO A 150 -8.60 8.89 3.28
CA PRO A 150 -9.20 10.20 3.41
C PRO A 150 -8.31 11.04 4.32
N ALA A 151 -8.08 12.30 3.94
CA ALA A 151 -7.09 13.17 4.57
C ALA A 151 -7.21 13.24 6.10
N PHE A 152 -8.39 12.92 6.66
CA PHE A 152 -8.61 12.83 8.10
C PHE A 152 -7.76 11.78 8.83
N TYR A 153 -7.29 10.71 8.17
CA TYR A 153 -6.40 9.75 8.84
C TYR A 153 -5.04 10.37 9.18
N PHE A 154 -4.61 11.42 8.46
CA PHE A 154 -3.43 12.20 8.84
C PHE A 154 -3.69 13.12 10.04
N LEU A 155 -4.96 13.41 10.38
CA LEU A 155 -5.31 14.19 11.58
C LEU A 155 -5.25 13.35 12.87
N LEU A 156 -5.44 12.03 12.79
CA LEU A 156 -5.38 11.12 13.96
C LEU A 156 -4.08 11.24 14.77
N PRO A 157 -2.87 11.17 14.18
CA PRO A 157 -1.64 11.34 14.95
C PRO A 157 -1.49 12.75 15.53
N VAL A 158 -1.96 13.79 14.81
CA VAL A 158 -1.93 15.18 15.30
C VAL A 158 -2.84 15.34 16.52
N LEU A 159 -4.06 14.82 16.47
CA LEU A 159 -5.00 14.83 17.59
C LEU A 159 -4.45 14.05 18.79
N PHE A 160 -3.79 12.92 18.56
CA PHE A 160 -3.15 12.14 19.62
C PHE A 160 -2.03 12.93 20.31
N VAL A 161 -1.17 13.60 19.55
CA VAL A 161 -0.11 14.45 20.09
C VAL A 161 -0.69 15.63 20.89
N VAL A 162 -1.71 16.31 20.35
CA VAL A 162 -2.39 17.41 21.06
C VAL A 162 -3.02 16.91 22.37
N SER A 163 -3.73 15.78 22.33
CA SER A 163 -4.32 15.17 23.53
C SER A 163 -3.25 14.79 24.56
N LEU A 164 -2.12 14.26 24.13
CA LEU A 164 -1.00 13.90 25.02
C LEU A 164 -0.40 15.13 25.69
N ILE A 165 -0.21 16.22 24.95
CA ILE A 165 0.28 17.50 25.49
C ILE A 165 -0.69 18.04 26.53
N VAL A 166 -1.99 18.10 26.23
CA VAL A 166 -3.02 18.57 27.18
C VAL A 166 -3.03 17.70 28.44
N TYR A 167 -2.95 16.37 28.30
CA TYR A 167 -2.89 15.45 29.44
C TYR A 167 -1.67 15.69 30.33
N ILE A 168 -0.48 15.90 29.75
CA ILE A 168 0.75 16.20 30.49
C ILE A 168 0.60 17.54 31.22
N CYS A 169 0.12 18.59 30.55
CA CYS A 169 -0.13 19.89 31.18
C CYS A 169 -1.13 19.79 32.33
N ALA A 170 -2.25 19.09 32.14
CA ALA A 170 -3.25 18.89 33.18
C ALA A 170 -2.66 18.16 34.40
N ARG A 171 -1.84 17.12 34.17
CA ARG A 171 -1.19 16.36 35.25
C ARG A 171 -0.15 17.19 36.01
N LEU A 172 0.61 18.04 35.32
CA LEU A 172 1.59 18.94 35.93
C LEU A 172 0.93 20.09 36.71
N MET A 173 -0.23 20.55 36.25
CA MET A 173 -1.00 21.62 36.91
C MET A 173 -1.91 21.13 38.02
N GLN A 174 -2.02 19.82 38.27
CA GLN A 174 -2.74 19.35 39.46
C GLN A 174 -2.02 19.94 40.69
N PRO A 175 -2.67 20.86 41.42
CA PRO A 175 -2.08 21.37 42.65
C PRO A 175 -1.82 20.13 43.49
N LYS A 176 -0.55 19.93 43.91
CA LYS A 176 -0.22 18.94 44.92
C LYS A 176 -1.23 19.19 46.04
N LYS A 177 -2.26 18.35 46.13
CA LYS A 177 -3.15 18.34 47.29
C LYS A 177 -2.19 18.10 48.41
N GLN A 178 -1.89 19.17 49.11
CA GLN A 178 -1.02 19.18 50.26
C GLN A 178 -1.79 18.31 51.24
N THR A 179 -1.49 17.01 51.20
CA THR A 179 -2.02 16.03 52.12
C THR A 179 -1.57 16.55 53.46
N ARG A 180 -2.43 17.32 54.12
CA ARG A 180 -2.30 17.65 55.53
C ARG A 180 -2.32 16.30 56.22
N ARG A 181 -1.13 15.76 56.41
CA ARG A 181 -0.83 14.63 57.25
C ARG A 181 -1.30 15.09 58.63
N SER A 182 -2.54 14.79 59.00
CA SER A 182 -2.91 14.81 60.41
C SER A 182 -2.08 13.71 61.04
N VAL A 183 -1.01 14.11 61.70
CA VAL A 183 -0.25 13.24 62.58
C VAL A 183 -1.22 12.86 63.70
N HIS A 184 -1.87 11.72 63.54
CA HIS A 184 -2.50 11.02 64.65
C HIS A 184 -1.34 10.32 65.35
N ILE A 185 -0.83 10.94 66.42
CA ILE A 185 0.16 10.33 67.31
C ILE A 185 -0.60 9.18 67.99
N GLN A 186 -0.40 7.96 67.50
CA GLN A 186 -0.72 6.76 68.25
C GLN A 186 0.25 6.69 69.43
N THR A 187 -0.23 7.03 70.62
CA THR A 187 0.52 6.94 71.88
C THR A 187 0.55 5.51 72.45
N ASP A 188 -0.15 4.56 71.85
CA ASP A 188 -0.26 3.20 72.39
C ASP A 188 1.01 2.35 72.15
N ASP A 189 1.76 2.58 71.06
CA ASP A 189 2.97 1.78 70.76
C ASP A 189 4.16 2.09 71.70
N VAL A 190 4.13 3.19 72.46
CA VAL A 190 5.22 3.54 73.38
C VAL A 190 5.02 2.90 74.76
N VAL A 191 3.79 2.59 75.14
CA VAL A 191 3.48 1.93 76.42
C VAL A 191 3.82 0.44 76.36
N ASP A 192 3.49 -0.24 75.25
CA ASP A 192 3.82 -1.66 75.05
C ASP A 192 5.32 -1.93 74.92
N ALA A 193 6.09 -0.95 74.43
CA ALA A 193 7.55 -1.07 74.38
C ALA A 193 8.20 -0.94 75.78
N MET A 194 7.66 -0.12 76.69
CA MET A 194 8.23 0.02 78.04
C MET A 194 7.91 -1.17 78.96
N GLU A 195 6.77 -1.82 78.78
CA GLU A 195 6.40 -2.98 79.61
C GLU A 195 7.30 -4.21 79.32
N ASN A 196 7.81 -4.34 78.10
CA ASN A 196 8.69 -5.44 77.71
C ASN A 196 10.16 -5.30 78.17
N TYR A 197 10.63 -4.09 78.55
CA TYR A 197 12.01 -3.89 79.04
C TYR A 197 12.13 -3.84 80.57
N ALA A 198 11.01 -3.81 81.30
CA ALA A 198 11.03 -3.77 82.77
C ALA A 198 11.25 -5.17 83.41
N SER A 199 11.19 -6.25 82.63
CA SER A 199 11.31 -7.63 83.14
C SER A 199 12.75 -8.17 83.21
N ASP A 200 13.75 -7.44 82.70
CA ASP A 200 15.12 -7.97 82.53
C ASP A 200 16.17 -7.29 83.42
N LEU A 201 15.73 -6.55 84.44
CA LEU A 201 16.61 -6.05 85.49
C LEU A 201 16.74 -7.09 86.61
N PRO A 202 17.95 -7.56 86.96
CA PRO A 202 18.12 -8.49 88.07
C PRO A 202 17.72 -7.82 89.40
N ASP A 203 16.89 -8.51 90.19
CA ASP A 203 16.33 -8.01 91.46
C ASP A 203 17.38 -7.68 92.55
N ASN A 204 18.66 -7.95 92.29
CA ASN A 204 19.73 -7.82 93.26
C ASN A 204 20.87 -6.93 92.72
N ALA A 205 21.02 -5.74 93.32
CA ALA A 205 21.99 -4.73 92.90
C ALA A 205 23.45 -5.22 92.93
N SER A 206 23.76 -6.25 93.72
CA SER A 206 25.08 -6.87 93.77
C SER A 206 25.40 -7.73 92.54
N GLN A 207 24.39 -8.31 91.87
CA GLN A 207 24.59 -9.12 90.66
C GLN A 207 24.85 -8.27 89.41
N ALA A 208 24.21 -7.09 89.31
CA ALA A 208 24.44 -6.15 88.21
C ALA A 208 25.89 -5.63 88.18
N LEU A 209 26.50 -5.45 89.35
CA LEU A 209 27.88 -4.97 89.48
C LEU A 209 28.90 -6.06 89.12
N ALA A 210 28.61 -7.33 89.42
CA ALA A 210 29.46 -8.46 89.04
C ALA A 210 29.53 -8.65 87.52
N GLN A 211 28.39 -8.54 86.82
CA GLN A 211 28.34 -8.64 85.35
C GLN A 211 29.11 -7.52 84.64
N MET A 212 29.16 -6.31 85.24
CA MET A 212 29.98 -5.22 84.69
C MET A 212 31.48 -5.49 84.79
N TYR A 213 31.96 -6.24 85.79
CA TYR A 213 33.39 -6.59 85.87
C TYR A 213 33.75 -7.75 84.94
N GLU A 214 32.86 -8.72 84.76
CA GLU A 214 33.05 -9.87 83.87
C GLU A 214 33.16 -9.42 82.39
N GLN A 215 32.36 -8.43 81.96
CA GLN A 215 32.47 -7.85 80.61
C GLN A 215 33.75 -7.05 80.35
N VAL A 216 34.43 -6.55 81.40
CA VAL A 216 35.65 -5.75 81.25
C VAL A 216 36.90 -6.65 81.14
N GLU A 217 36.86 -7.87 81.68
CA GLU A 217 37.95 -8.85 81.52
C GLU A 217 37.99 -9.49 80.12
N ASP A 218 36.85 -9.61 79.44
CA ASP A 218 36.76 -10.19 78.08
C ASP A 218 37.21 -9.23 76.96
N GLU A 219 37.48 -7.95 77.27
CA GLU A 219 37.94 -6.94 76.31
C GLU A 219 39.46 -6.60 76.39
N THR A 220 40.26 -7.36 77.17
CA THR A 220 41.72 -7.23 77.23
C THR A 220 42.47 -8.50 76.86
#